data_AF-A0A7L2R691-F1
#
_entry.id   AF-A0A7L2R691-F1
#
_cell.length_a   1.000
_cell.length_b   1.000
_cell.length_c   1.000
_cell.angle_alpha   90.00
_cell.angle_beta   90.00
_cell.angle_gamma   90.00
#
_symmetry.space_group_name_H-M   'P 1'
#
loop_
_entity.id
_entity.type
_entity.pdbx_description
1 polymer ?
#
loop_
_entity_poly.entity_id
_entity_poly.type
_entity_poly.pdbx_seq_one_letter_code
_entity_poly.pdbx_strand_id
1 'polypeptide(L)'
;QFVESDDDEELLFNIPFTGSVKLKGVIVMGEDDGTHPAEMRLFRNIPHMSFDDTAKEAEQTFSLSRDPLGELEYPTKIARFSSVYHLSMHFPKNFGAETTKIFYIGLKGEWTEAHRHEVTICNYEASANPADHKLEQITPQTHFIS
;
A
#
# COMPACT_ATOMS: atom_id res chain seq x y z
N GLN A 1 -13.67 -6.25 -22.16
CA GLN A 1 -13.35 -4.82 -21.97
C GLN A 1 -11.90 -4.77 -21.52
N PHE A 2 -11.08 -3.86 -22.06
CA PHE A 2 -9.64 -3.78 -21.82
C PHE A 2 -9.24 -2.36 -21.44
N VAL A 3 -8.04 -2.22 -20.88
CA VAL A 3 -7.34 -0.94 -20.70
C VAL A 3 -6.23 -0.87 -21.74
N GLU A 4 -6.11 0.29 -22.38
CA GLU A 4 -5.06 0.61 -23.36
C GLU A 4 -4.37 1.90 -22.90
N SER A 5 -3.06 1.98 -23.08
CA SER A 5 -2.30 3.22 -22.87
C SER A 5 -2.64 4.27 -23.94
N ASP A 6 -2.48 5.54 -23.60
CA ASP A 6 -2.97 6.65 -24.42
C ASP A 6 -1.91 7.28 -25.34
N ASP A 7 -0.64 7.34 -24.92
CA ASP A 7 0.44 7.99 -25.69
C ASP A 7 1.63 7.07 -25.99
N ASP A 8 2.03 6.23 -25.02
CA ASP A 8 3.17 5.32 -25.15
C ASP A 8 2.87 3.91 -24.63
N GLU A 9 3.90 3.07 -24.51
CA GLU A 9 3.78 1.70 -24.00
C GLU A 9 3.63 1.61 -22.47
N GLU A 10 3.68 2.74 -21.76
CA GLU A 10 3.78 2.76 -20.30
C GLU A 10 2.40 2.75 -19.63
N LEU A 11 2.23 1.92 -18.61
CA LEU A 11 1.02 1.89 -17.78
C LEU A 11 1.36 1.83 -16.29
N LEU A 12 0.60 2.56 -15.47
CA LEU A 12 0.71 2.55 -14.03
C LEU A 12 -0.67 2.37 -13.37
N PHE A 13 -0.81 1.31 -12.58
CA PHE A 13 -2.02 1.02 -11.80
C PHE A 13 -1.75 1.24 -10.32
N ASN A 14 -2.61 1.99 -9.65
CA ASN A 14 -2.58 2.19 -8.21
C ASN A 14 -3.77 1.50 -7.55
N ILE A 15 -3.51 0.48 -6.73
CA ILE A 15 -4.52 -0.36 -6.11
C ILE A 15 -4.44 -0.18 -4.58
N PRO A 16 -5.32 0.65 -3.99
CA PRO A 16 -5.45 0.72 -2.54
C PRO A 16 -6.25 -0.49 -2.03
N PHE A 17 -5.75 -1.14 -0.99
CA PHE A 17 -6.47 -2.18 -0.27
C PHE A 17 -7.15 -1.61 0.99
N THR A 18 -8.27 -2.21 1.37
CA THR A 18 -8.99 -1.89 2.61
C THR A 18 -8.38 -2.53 3.85
N GLY A 19 -7.39 -3.40 3.67
CA GLY A 19 -6.72 -4.17 4.71
C GLY A 19 -5.27 -4.48 4.34
N SER A 20 -4.59 -5.24 5.19
CA SER A 20 -3.24 -5.74 4.88
C SER A 20 -3.36 -6.98 3.99
N VAL A 21 -2.73 -6.94 2.81
CA VAL A 21 -2.67 -8.08 1.90
C VAL A 21 -1.28 -8.70 1.95
N LYS A 22 -1.24 -10.03 2.10
CA LYS A 22 -0.07 -10.86 1.80
C LYS A 22 -0.18 -11.34 0.36
N LEU A 23 0.49 -10.64 -0.56
CA LEU A 23 0.48 -10.98 -1.98
C LEU A 23 1.37 -12.20 -2.24
N LYS A 24 0.82 -13.23 -2.88
CA LYS A 24 1.49 -14.49 -3.23
C LYS A 24 1.77 -14.62 -4.72
N GLY A 25 0.92 -14.03 -5.56
CA GLY A 25 1.08 -14.10 -7.01
C GLY A 25 0.24 -13.06 -7.73
N VAL A 26 0.64 -12.81 -8.98
CA VAL A 26 -0.02 -11.90 -9.90
C VAL A 26 -0.23 -12.61 -11.23
N ILE A 27 -1.37 -12.37 -11.88
CA ILE A 27 -1.70 -12.86 -13.21
C ILE A 27 -1.94 -11.63 -14.08
N VAL A 28 -1.39 -11.62 -15.29
CA VAL A 28 -1.59 -10.53 -16.25
C VAL A 28 -1.97 -11.17 -17.58
N MET A 29 -3.09 -10.74 -18.14
CA MET A 29 -3.58 -11.17 -19.45
C MET A 29 -3.61 -9.97 -20.39
N GLY A 30 -2.89 -10.08 -21.49
CA GLY A 30 -2.95 -9.15 -22.62
C GLY A 30 -3.42 -9.87 -23.89
N GLU A 31 -3.29 -9.20 -25.04
CA GLU A 31 -3.57 -9.82 -26.34
C GLU A 31 -2.40 -10.70 -26.81
N ASP A 32 -2.61 -11.61 -27.76
CA ASP A 32 -1.52 -12.41 -28.37
C ASP A 32 -0.76 -11.63 -29.46
N ASP A 33 -0.41 -10.37 -29.20
CA ASP A 33 0.29 -9.50 -30.15
C ASP A 33 1.40 -8.66 -29.47
N GLY A 34 1.89 -7.64 -30.18
CA GLY A 34 2.93 -6.74 -29.68
C GLY A 34 2.50 -5.87 -28.49
N THR A 35 1.19 -5.68 -28.28
CA THR A 35 0.61 -4.82 -27.23
C THR A 35 0.61 -5.48 -25.86
N HIS A 36 0.89 -6.78 -25.78
CA HIS A 36 1.00 -7.47 -24.50
C HIS A 36 2.15 -6.88 -23.67
N PRO A 37 1.97 -6.63 -22.36
CA PRO A 37 3.06 -6.14 -21.53
C PRO A 37 4.19 -7.19 -21.45
N ALA A 38 5.44 -6.73 -21.55
CA ALA A 38 6.62 -7.61 -21.53
C ALA A 38 7.39 -7.53 -20.21
N GLU A 39 7.15 -6.50 -19.41
CA GLU A 39 7.76 -6.33 -18.10
C GLU A 39 6.73 -5.78 -17.11
N MET A 40 6.80 -6.24 -15.87
CA MET A 40 5.99 -5.74 -14.76
C MET A 40 6.89 -5.47 -13.57
N ARG A 41 6.76 -4.27 -13.00
CA ARG A 41 7.43 -3.84 -11.77
C ARG A 41 6.39 -3.61 -10.69
N LEU A 42 6.62 -4.20 -9.52
CA LEU A 42 5.74 -4.07 -8.37
C LEU A 42 6.37 -3.18 -7.31
N PHE A 43 5.57 -2.24 -6.84
CA PHE A 43 5.89 -1.37 -5.72
C PHE A 43 4.83 -1.54 -4.64
N ARG A 44 5.23 -1.44 -3.38
CA ARG A 44 4.32 -1.58 -2.25
C ARG A 44 4.36 -0.35 -1.36
N ASN A 45 3.21 -0.02 -0.80
CA ASN A 45 3.03 0.99 0.25
C ASN A 45 3.52 2.40 -0.15
N ILE A 46 3.40 2.74 -1.43
CA ILE A 46 3.58 4.10 -1.95
C ILE A 46 2.19 4.60 -2.38
N PRO A 47 1.48 5.37 -1.53
CA PRO A 47 0.19 5.94 -1.89
C PRO A 47 0.34 6.92 -3.05
N HIS A 48 -0.61 6.90 -4.00
CA HIS A 48 -0.66 7.82 -5.13
C HIS A 48 0.62 7.87 -5.97
N MET A 49 1.23 6.70 -6.21
CA MET A 49 2.45 6.60 -7.02
C MET A 49 2.23 7.20 -8.42
N SER A 50 3.20 7.99 -8.88
CA SER A 50 3.23 8.59 -10.21
C SER A 50 4.33 7.97 -11.08
N PHE A 51 4.40 8.31 -12.37
CA PHE A 51 5.48 7.86 -13.25
C PHE A 51 6.86 8.34 -12.79
N ASP A 52 6.96 9.54 -12.17
CA ASP A 52 8.22 10.04 -11.61
C ASP A 52 8.76 9.14 -10.48
N ASP A 53 7.87 8.48 -9.75
CA ASP A 53 8.26 7.56 -8.67
C ASP A 53 8.82 6.23 -9.18
N THR A 54 8.64 5.89 -10.46
CA THR A 54 9.10 4.63 -11.06
C THR A 54 10.62 4.53 -11.17
N ALA A 55 11.33 5.65 -11.01
CA ALA A 55 12.79 5.68 -10.91
C ALA A 55 13.32 5.02 -9.62
N LYS A 56 12.46 4.82 -8.61
CA LYS A 56 12.80 4.08 -7.39
C LYS A 56 12.99 2.60 -7.69
N GLU A 57 13.75 1.91 -6.84
CA GLU A 57 13.90 0.46 -6.96
C GLU A 57 12.55 -0.23 -6.72
N ALA A 58 12.12 -1.04 -7.70
CA ALA A 58 10.94 -1.87 -7.57
C ALA A 58 11.18 -2.98 -6.53
N GLU A 59 10.16 -3.31 -5.75
CA GLU A 59 10.24 -4.38 -4.75
C GLU A 59 10.45 -5.75 -5.43
N GLN A 60 9.85 -5.92 -6.61
CA GLN A 60 10.10 -7.06 -7.49
C GLN A 60 9.76 -6.72 -8.94
N THR A 61 10.58 -7.22 -9.87
CA THR A 61 10.38 -7.09 -11.32
C THR A 61 10.19 -8.48 -11.93
N PHE A 62 9.34 -8.56 -12.95
CA PHE A 62 9.03 -9.76 -13.71
C PHE A 62 9.19 -9.50 -15.20
N SER A 63 9.82 -10.45 -15.90
CA SER A 63 9.71 -10.56 -17.35
C SER A 63 8.44 -11.34 -17.66
N LEU A 64 7.50 -10.71 -18.34
CA LEU A 64 6.24 -11.32 -18.71
C LEU A 64 6.39 -12.11 -20.03
N SER A 65 5.50 -13.08 -20.22
CA SER A 65 5.33 -13.83 -21.45
C SER A 65 3.95 -13.49 -22.00
N ARG A 66 3.77 -13.58 -23.32
CA ARG A 66 2.44 -13.44 -23.92
C ARG A 66 1.53 -14.55 -23.41
N ASP A 67 0.43 -14.16 -22.80
CA ASP A 67 -0.54 -15.06 -22.19
C ASP A 67 -1.97 -14.56 -22.42
N PRO A 68 -2.55 -14.83 -23.60
CA PRO A 68 -3.91 -14.43 -23.93
C PRO A 68 -4.97 -15.17 -23.10
N LEU A 69 -4.61 -16.27 -22.43
CA LEU A 69 -5.53 -17.07 -21.63
C LEU A 69 -5.44 -16.76 -20.13
N GLY A 70 -4.42 -16.01 -19.68
CA GLY A 70 -4.24 -15.64 -18.28
C GLY A 70 -3.96 -16.83 -17.37
N GLU A 71 -3.29 -17.87 -17.89
CA GLU A 71 -2.94 -19.08 -17.15
C GLU A 71 -1.61 -18.95 -16.38
N LEU A 72 -0.77 -17.98 -16.74
CA LEU A 72 0.55 -17.80 -16.17
C LEU A 72 0.50 -16.96 -14.89
N GLU A 73 0.81 -17.62 -13.78
CA GLU A 73 0.94 -17.00 -12.47
C GLU A 73 2.40 -16.59 -12.20
N TYR A 74 2.60 -15.33 -11.85
CA TYR A 74 3.89 -14.76 -11.45
C TYR A 74 3.99 -14.72 -9.92
N PRO A 75 4.75 -15.64 -9.30
CA PRO A 75 4.84 -15.71 -7.85
C PRO A 75 5.66 -14.55 -7.27
N THR A 76 5.11 -13.90 -6.27
CA THR A 76 5.80 -12.83 -5.54
C THR A 76 6.62 -13.39 -4.38
N LYS A 77 7.68 -12.69 -4.00
CA LYS A 77 8.45 -13.00 -2.80
C LYS A 77 7.63 -12.65 -1.57
N ILE A 78 6.94 -13.63 -0.98
CA ILE A 78 6.02 -13.44 0.15
C ILE A 78 6.64 -12.62 1.29
N ALA A 79 7.93 -12.80 1.59
CA ALA A 79 8.63 -12.03 2.62
C ALA A 79 8.60 -10.51 2.36
N ARG A 80 8.70 -10.10 1.08
CA ARG A 80 8.64 -8.70 0.64
C ARG A 80 7.22 -8.16 0.58
N PHE A 81 6.26 -9.02 0.23
CA PHE A 81 4.86 -8.63 0.05
C PHE A 81 3.93 -9.19 1.14
N SER A 82 4.40 -9.26 2.38
CA SER A 82 3.62 -9.80 3.52
C SER A 82 2.61 -8.82 4.10
N SER A 83 2.86 -7.51 3.96
CA SER A 83 1.97 -6.44 4.42
C SER A 83 1.92 -5.33 3.38
N VAL A 84 0.96 -5.47 2.46
CA VAL A 84 0.69 -4.54 1.37
C VAL A 84 -0.66 -3.86 1.61
N TYR A 85 -0.65 -2.54 1.72
CA TYR A 85 -1.84 -1.68 1.84
C TYR A 85 -2.10 -0.89 0.57
N HIS A 86 -1.05 -0.54 -0.16
CA HIS A 86 -1.11 0.04 -1.49
C HIS A 86 -0.20 -0.77 -2.40
N LEU A 87 -0.72 -1.24 -3.53
CA LEU A 87 0.05 -1.90 -4.56
C LEU A 87 0.08 -1.00 -5.78
N SER A 88 1.27 -0.69 -6.28
CA SER A 88 1.44 -0.02 -7.56
C SER A 88 2.09 -0.98 -8.55
N MET A 89 1.45 -1.15 -9.70
CA MET A 89 1.88 -2.04 -10.77
C MET A 89 2.26 -1.20 -11.97
N HIS A 90 3.53 -1.26 -12.34
CA HIS A 90 4.09 -0.48 -13.43
C HIS A 90 4.49 -1.42 -14.57
N PHE A 91 4.02 -1.11 -15.77
CA PHE A 91 4.33 -1.83 -17.00
C PHE A 91 5.12 -0.89 -17.91
N PRO A 92 6.45 -0.93 -17.88
CA PRO A 92 7.30 0.03 -18.59
C PRO A 92 7.43 -0.24 -20.09
N LYS A 93 7.10 -1.45 -20.55
CA LYS A 93 7.28 -1.85 -21.95
C LYS A 93 6.40 -3.04 -22.33
N ASN A 94 6.16 -3.18 -23.62
CA ASN A 94 5.44 -4.29 -24.24
C ASN A 94 6.36 -5.08 -25.20
N PHE A 95 5.78 -5.91 -26.07
CA PHE A 95 6.51 -6.71 -27.05
C PHE A 95 6.77 -5.98 -28.39
N GLY A 96 6.91 -4.65 -28.37
CA GLY A 96 7.31 -3.83 -29.52
C GLY A 96 6.16 -3.15 -30.26
N ALA A 97 5.02 -2.92 -29.61
CA ALA A 97 3.93 -2.11 -30.12
C ALA A 97 3.95 -0.69 -29.53
N GLU A 98 3.20 0.23 -30.13
CA GLU A 98 3.12 1.63 -29.66
C GLU A 98 2.35 1.76 -28.35
N THR A 99 1.32 0.93 -28.14
CA THR A 99 0.49 0.95 -26.94
C THR A 99 0.45 -0.41 -26.26
N THR A 100 0.20 -0.40 -24.96
CA THR A 100 0.05 -1.60 -24.13
C THR A 100 -1.42 -1.87 -23.84
N LYS A 101 -1.87 -3.11 -24.04
CA LYS A 101 -3.25 -3.54 -23.78
C LYS A 101 -3.29 -4.61 -22.70
N ILE A 102 -4.09 -4.37 -21.67
CA ILE A 102 -4.31 -5.31 -20.57
C ILE A 102 -5.80 -5.59 -20.43
N PHE A 103 -6.16 -6.86 -20.48
CA PHE A 103 -7.53 -7.35 -20.40
C PHE A 103 -7.89 -7.76 -18.97
N TYR A 104 -6.92 -8.32 -18.24
CA TYR A 104 -7.15 -8.78 -16.88
C TYR A 104 -5.89 -8.71 -16.03
N ILE A 105 -6.06 -8.28 -14.78
CA ILE A 105 -5.06 -8.33 -13.73
C ILE A 105 -5.66 -9.12 -12.57
N GLY A 106 -5.06 -10.27 -12.27
CA GLY A 106 -5.41 -11.11 -11.14
C GLY A 106 -4.42 -10.92 -10.00
N LEU A 107 -4.92 -10.72 -8.78
CA LEU A 107 -4.10 -10.69 -7.57
C LEU A 107 -4.45 -11.88 -6.68
N LYS A 108 -3.45 -12.67 -6.32
CA LYS A 108 -3.62 -13.85 -5.47
C LYS A 108 -2.88 -13.65 -4.16
N GLY A 109 -3.58 -13.80 -3.05
CA GLY A 109 -3.01 -13.55 -1.73
C GLY A 109 -3.96 -13.88 -0.60
N GLU A 110 -3.51 -13.55 0.61
CA GLU A 110 -4.34 -13.57 1.80
C GLU A 110 -4.62 -12.12 2.21
N TRP A 111 -5.89 -11.82 2.49
CA TRP A 111 -6.28 -10.52 3.03
C TRP A 111 -6.53 -10.66 4.52
N THR A 112 -6.09 -9.65 5.27
CA THR A 112 -6.37 -9.51 6.70
C THR A 112 -6.92 -8.12 6.95
N GLU A 113 -7.95 -8.03 7.79
CA GLU A 113 -8.55 -6.76 8.19
C GLU A 113 -7.48 -5.81 8.77
N ALA A 114 -7.42 -4.60 8.22
CA ALA A 114 -6.60 -3.56 8.83
C ALA A 114 -7.21 -3.20 10.16
N HIS A 115 -6.55 -3.61 11.25
CA HIS A 115 -6.80 -3.01 12.55
C HIS A 115 -6.33 -1.56 12.47
N ARG A 116 -7.22 -0.66 12.05
CA ARG A 116 -7.08 0.77 12.35
C ARG A 116 -7.16 0.87 13.86
N HIS A 117 -6.04 0.68 14.54
CA HIS A 117 -5.86 1.39 15.81
C HIS A 117 -5.94 2.86 15.42
N GLU A 118 -7.11 3.44 15.64
CA GLU A 118 -7.23 4.87 15.85
C GLU A 118 -6.35 5.15 17.07
N VAL A 119 -5.04 5.33 16.82
CA VAL A 119 -4.09 5.66 17.87
C VAL A 119 -4.40 7.10 18.27
N THR A 120 -5.43 7.24 19.10
CA THR A 120 -5.54 8.36 19.99
C THR A 120 -4.35 8.22 20.95
N ILE A 121 -3.17 8.71 20.54
CA ILE A 121 -2.12 9.07 21.49
C ILE A 121 -2.65 10.34 22.18
N CYS A 122 -3.61 10.18 23.09
CA CYS A 122 -3.82 11.16 24.14
C CYS A 122 -2.64 10.99 25.09
N ASN A 123 -1.51 11.61 24.76
CA ASN A 123 -0.60 12.06 25.80
C ASN A 123 -1.32 13.19 26.54
N TYR A 124 -2.17 12.85 27.49
CA TYR A 124 -2.45 13.75 28.58
C TYR A 124 -1.51 13.34 29.70
N GLU A 125 -0.47 14.14 29.92
CA GLU A 125 0.40 14.03 31.09
C GLU A 125 -0.44 14.24 32.36
N ALA A 126 -1.18 13.22 32.79
CA ALA A 126 -1.76 13.15 34.13
C ALA A 126 -0.79 12.47 35.09
N SER A 127 0.46 12.93 35.12
CA SER A 127 1.23 12.86 36.37
C SER A 127 0.74 14.01 37.24
N ALA A 128 0.00 13.70 38.31
CA ALA A 128 -0.30 14.68 39.34
C ALA A 128 1.02 15.24 39.87
N ASN A 129 1.32 16.51 39.58
CA ASN A 129 2.46 17.20 40.17
C ASN A 129 2.10 17.54 41.63
N PRO A 130 2.75 16.94 42.65
CA PRO A 130 2.41 17.17 44.06
C PRO A 130 2.67 18.62 44.52
N ALA A 131 3.32 19.44 43.70
CA ALA A 131 3.66 20.83 44.01
C ALA A 131 2.51 21.83 43.78
N ASP A 132 1.42 21.46 43.09
CA ASP A 132 0.35 22.41 42.74
C ASP A 132 -0.78 22.51 43.78
N HIS A 133 -0.73 21.71 44.85
CA HIS A 133 -1.69 21.82 45.95
C HIS A 133 -1.25 22.92 46.93
N LYS A 134 -1.71 24.16 46.72
CA LYS A 134 -1.68 25.17 47.79
C LYS A 134 -2.66 24.73 48.88
N LEU A 135 -2.13 24.26 50.01
CA LEU A 135 -2.90 24.06 51.23
C LEU A 135 -3.38 25.43 51.72
N GLU A 136 -4.66 25.76 51.50
CA GLU A 136 -5.32 26.80 52.27
C GLU A 136 -5.39 26.33 53.72
N GLN A 137 -4.53 26.91 54.56
CA GLN A 137 -4.62 26.78 56.02
C GLN A 137 -5.89 27.50 56.50
N ILE A 138 -6.99 26.76 56.54
CA ILE A 138 -8.17 27.18 57.29
C ILE A 138 -7.80 27.02 58.76
N THR A 139 -7.52 28.13 59.45
CA THR A 139 -7.34 28.15 60.90
C THR A 139 -8.70 28.42 61.54
N PRO A 140 -9.34 27.47 62.24
CA PRO A 140 -10.45 27.82 63.10
C PRO A 140 -9.89 28.43 64.40
N GLN A 141 -10.03 29.75 64.55
CA GLN A 141 -9.97 30.40 65.84
C GLN A 141 -11.17 29.95 66.67
N THR A 142 -10.99 29.34 67.84
CA THR A 142 -11.87 29.64 69.00
C THR A 142 -11.25 29.25 70.35
N HIS A 143 -10.83 30.30 71.07
CA HIS A 143 -10.93 30.58 72.50
C HIS A 143 -10.75 29.48 73.58
N PHE A 144 -9.75 29.76 74.43
CA PHE A 144 -9.61 29.37 75.85
C PHE A 144 -10.91 29.52 76.66
N ILE A 145 -11.02 28.79 77.77
CA ILE A 145 -11.17 29.36 79.13
C ILE A 145 -10.80 28.29 80.19
N SER A 146 -9.95 28.76 81.12
CA SER A 146 -9.63 28.39 82.52
C SER A 146 -9.45 26.95 82.98
#